data_AF-A0AAD4DS82-F1
#
_entry.id   AF-A0AAD4DS82-F1
#
_cell.length_a   1.000
_cell.length_b   1.000
_cell.length_c   1.000
_cell.angle_alpha   90.00
_cell.angle_beta   90.00
_cell.angle_gamma   90.00
#
_symmetry.space_group_name_H-M   'P 1'
#
loop_
_entity.id
_entity.type
_entity.pdbx_description
1 polymer ?
#
loop_
_entity_poly.entity_id
_entity_poly.type
_entity_poly.pdbx_seq_one_letter_code
_entity_poly.pdbx_strand_id
1 'polypeptide(L)'
;MPRFYRGDLLFLTNPPGQRYHTGDITVYRIPGAEIPIVHRVLETRDVFIPFDYGEPHPKLKLPPGEHQLMLTKGDNNHVDDIDLYRGLEWLDRRHIIGKVRGFLPYIGYVTIAMNDFPQLKYALLRGLGLLAVIQRE
;
A
#
# COMPACT_ATOMS: atom_id res chain seq x y z
N MET A 1 8.46 3.56 16.62
CA MET A 1 7.12 4.19 16.77
C MET A 1 6.38 4.00 15.46
N PRO A 2 5.15 3.49 15.46
CA PRO A 2 4.36 3.35 14.25
C PRO A 2 4.07 4.72 13.64
N ARG A 3 4.22 4.84 12.31
CA ARG A 3 4.03 6.11 11.60
C ARG A 3 2.56 6.40 11.27
N PHE A 4 1.71 5.39 11.22
CA PHE A 4 0.30 5.51 10.82
C PHE A 4 -0.61 4.80 11.81
N TYR A 5 -1.83 5.30 11.93
CA TYR A 5 -2.85 4.80 12.84
C TYR A 5 -4.16 4.50 12.10
N ARG A 6 -5.03 3.72 12.75
CA ARG A 6 -6.39 3.50 12.25
C ARG A 6 -7.08 4.85 12.08
N GLY A 7 -7.71 5.06 10.93
CA GLY A 7 -8.36 6.32 10.58
C GLY A 7 -7.50 7.26 9.72
N ASP A 8 -6.23 6.95 9.47
CA ASP A 8 -5.41 7.71 8.54
C ASP A 8 -5.75 7.34 7.09
N LEU A 9 -5.90 8.34 6.23
CA LEU A 9 -6.06 8.16 4.79
C LEU A 9 -4.70 8.27 4.11
N LEU A 10 -4.26 7.21 3.43
CA LEU A 10 -2.95 7.15 2.78
C LEU A 10 -3.05 7.47 1.29
N PHE A 11 -2.12 8.30 0.80
CA PHE A 11 -1.94 8.53 -0.63
C PHE A 11 -0.83 7.64 -1.17
N LEU A 12 -1.17 6.82 -2.16
CA LEU A 12 -0.30 5.80 -2.72
C LEU A 12 0.06 6.11 -4.17
N THR A 13 1.29 5.79 -4.57
CA THR A 13 1.69 5.77 -5.99
C THR A 13 2.50 4.52 -6.32
N ASN A 14 2.30 3.97 -7.52
CA ASN A 14 3.08 2.83 -8.04
C ASN A 14 3.40 2.98 -9.53
N PRO A 15 4.08 4.06 -9.96
CA PRO A 15 4.35 4.29 -11.38
C PRO A 15 5.30 3.23 -11.95
N PRO A 16 5.07 2.77 -13.20
CA PRO A 16 5.96 1.83 -13.88
C PRO A 16 7.40 2.37 -13.92
N GLY A 17 8.39 1.50 -13.74
CA GLY A 17 9.80 1.89 -13.76
C GLY A 17 10.36 2.39 -12.43
N GLN A 18 9.52 2.81 -11.48
CA GLN A 18 10.01 3.32 -10.20
C GLN A 18 10.47 2.18 -9.29
N ARG A 19 11.71 2.28 -8.81
CA ARG A 19 12.26 1.40 -7.77
C ARG A 19 11.83 1.84 -6.37
N TYR A 20 11.61 0.85 -5.53
CA TYR A 20 11.44 0.99 -4.09
C TYR A 20 12.82 0.97 -3.42
N HIS A 21 12.95 1.58 -2.25
CA HIS A 21 14.21 1.62 -1.51
C HIS A 21 13.97 1.24 -0.06
N THR A 22 15.02 0.77 0.61
CA THR A 22 15.00 0.57 2.07
C THR A 22 14.51 1.84 2.77
N GLY A 23 13.58 1.67 3.70
CA GLY A 23 12.93 2.76 4.42
C GLY A 23 11.62 3.26 3.80
N ASP A 24 11.32 2.90 2.55
CA ASP A 24 10.03 3.23 1.94
C ASP A 24 8.88 2.54 2.68
N ILE A 25 7.73 3.21 2.79
CA ILE A 25 6.51 2.55 3.27
C ILE A 25 5.69 2.12 2.06
N THR A 26 5.34 0.84 2.05
CA THR A 26 4.61 0.20 0.96
C THR A 26 3.33 -0.41 1.48
N VAL A 27 2.28 -0.28 0.69
CA VAL A 27 1.05 -1.03 0.85
C VAL A 27 1.10 -2.20 -0.10
N TYR A 28 1.03 -3.41 0.43
CA TYR A 28 1.06 -4.63 -0.35
C TYR A 28 -0.11 -5.54 0.00
N ARG A 29 -0.42 -6.48 -0.90
CA ARG A 29 -1.43 -7.51 -0.69
C ARG A 29 -0.84 -8.86 -1.04
N ILE A 30 -0.96 -9.80 -0.10
CA ILE A 30 -0.59 -11.20 -0.31
C ILE A 30 -1.71 -11.90 -1.10
N PRO A 31 -1.39 -12.81 -2.03
CA PRO A 31 -2.41 -13.57 -2.75
C PRO A 31 -3.39 -14.27 -1.80
N GLY A 32 -4.68 -14.09 -2.03
CA GLY A 32 -5.75 -14.62 -1.18
C GLY A 32 -5.92 -13.93 0.18
N ALA A 33 -5.26 -12.79 0.43
CA ALA A 33 -5.55 -11.92 1.56
C ALA A 33 -6.48 -10.78 1.13
N GLU A 34 -7.57 -10.57 1.86
CA GLU A 34 -8.55 -9.52 1.56
C GLU A 34 -8.01 -8.12 1.94
N ILE A 35 -7.39 -8.04 3.12
CA ILE A 35 -6.95 -6.78 3.72
C ILE A 35 -5.47 -6.54 3.34
N PRO A 36 -5.14 -5.38 2.74
CA PRO A 36 -3.76 -5.03 2.45
C PRO A 36 -2.99 -4.65 3.71
N ILE A 37 -1.66 -4.81 3.67
CA ILE A 37 -0.74 -4.56 4.78
C ILE A 37 0.11 -3.34 4.46
N VAL A 38 0.35 -2.49 5.46
CA VAL A 38 1.13 -1.25 5.33
C VAL A 38 2.38 -1.32 6.19
N HIS A 39 3.52 -1.65 5.59
CA HIS A 39 4.78 -1.83 6.32
C HIS A 39 5.96 -1.20 5.59
N ARG A 40 7.12 -1.17 6.24
CA ARG A 40 8.34 -0.53 5.73
C ARG A 40 9.21 -1.55 5.01
N VAL A 41 9.77 -1.16 3.87
CA VAL A 41 10.79 -1.93 3.17
C VAL A 41 12.05 -1.97 4.02
N LEU A 42 12.44 -3.17 4.43
CA LEU A 42 13.65 -3.45 5.18
C LEU A 42 14.84 -3.66 4.22
N GLU A 43 14.63 -4.46 3.18
CA GLU A 43 15.68 -4.82 2.22
C GLU A 43 15.10 -4.89 0.80
N THR A 44 15.92 -4.52 -0.17
CA THR A 44 15.62 -4.68 -1.60
C THR A 44 16.70 -5.49 -2.30
N ARG A 45 16.30 -6.42 -3.16
CA ARG A 45 17.21 -7.21 -4.00
C ARG A 45 16.80 -7.12 -5.47
N ASP A 46 17.78 -7.16 -6.36
CA ASP A 46 17.53 -7.29 -7.80
C ASP A 46 17.59 -8.77 -8.21
N VAL A 47 16.61 -9.23 -8.98
CA VAL A 47 16.61 -10.54 -9.62
C VAL A 47 17.43 -10.45 -10.90
N PHE A 48 18.61 -11.04 -10.87
CA PHE A 48 19.40 -11.28 -12.08
C PHE A 48 18.90 -12.56 -12.72
N ILE A 49 18.36 -12.45 -13.95
CA ILE A 49 18.06 -13.63 -14.74
C ILE A 49 19.36 -14.03 -15.43
N PRO A 50 20.00 -15.16 -15.06
CA PRO A 50 21.20 -15.62 -15.75
C PRO A 50 20.86 -15.85 -17.23
N PHE A 51 21.74 -15.38 -18.12
CA PHE A 51 21.55 -15.52 -19.55
C PHE A 51 21.83 -16.95 -20.01
N ASP A 52 21.12 -17.33 -21.07
CA ASP A 52 21.37 -18.50 -21.91
C ASP A 52 22.84 -18.51 -22.40
N TYR A 53 23.41 -19.70 -22.59
CA TYR A 53 24.82 -19.91 -22.95
C TYR A 53 25.27 -19.01 -24.13
N GLY A 54 26.07 -17.96 -23.87
CA GLY A 54 26.76 -17.23 -24.94
C GLY A 54 27.07 -15.73 -24.73
N GLU A 55 26.45 -15.04 -23.76
CA GLU A 55 26.69 -13.60 -23.58
C GLU A 55 27.68 -13.32 -22.41
N PRO A 56 28.74 -12.52 -22.62
CA PRO A 56 29.77 -12.25 -21.60
C PRO A 56 29.32 -11.30 -20.47
N HIS A 57 28.12 -10.70 -20.56
CA HIS A 57 27.56 -9.84 -19.52
C HIS A 57 26.10 -10.18 -19.21
N PRO A 58 25.73 -10.39 -17.92
CA PRO A 58 24.34 -10.63 -17.54
C PRO A 58 23.48 -9.40 -17.86
N LYS A 59 22.45 -9.57 -18.70
CA LYS A 59 21.48 -8.52 -19.04
C LYS A 59 20.15 -8.78 -18.33
N LEU A 60 19.63 -7.74 -17.69
CA LEU A 60 18.32 -7.69 -17.03
C LEU A 60 17.21 -7.68 -18.12
N LYS A 61 16.34 -8.72 -18.20
CA LYS A 61 15.35 -8.87 -19.31
C LYS A 61 14.00 -8.14 -19.10
N LEU A 62 13.57 -7.90 -17.88
CA LEU A 62 12.36 -7.15 -17.51
C LEU A 62 12.68 -5.66 -17.33
N PRO A 63 11.68 -4.78 -17.51
CA PRO A 63 11.86 -3.35 -17.29
C PRO A 63 12.33 -3.02 -15.86
N PRO A 64 12.97 -1.85 -15.67
CA PRO A 64 13.40 -1.37 -14.36
C PRO A 64 12.26 -1.45 -13.32
N GLY A 65 12.55 -1.98 -12.13
CA GLY A 65 11.57 -2.12 -11.04
C GLY A 65 10.71 -3.39 -11.07
N GLU A 66 10.63 -4.12 -12.19
CA GLU A 66 9.97 -5.45 -12.22
C GLU A 66 10.87 -6.59 -11.72
N HIS A 67 12.18 -6.35 -11.68
CA HIS A 67 13.17 -7.27 -11.08
C HIS A 67 13.40 -7.06 -9.60
N GLN A 68 12.61 -6.22 -8.94
CA GLN A 68 12.89 -5.89 -7.56
C GLN A 68 12.10 -6.80 -6.61
N LEU A 69 12.84 -7.45 -5.73
CA LEU A 69 12.33 -8.17 -4.57
C LEU A 69 12.47 -7.29 -3.33
N MET A 70 11.47 -7.37 -2.44
CA MET A 70 11.38 -6.55 -1.24
C MET A 70 11.08 -7.43 -0.03
N LEU A 71 11.82 -7.20 1.05
CA LEU A 71 11.48 -7.67 2.39
C LEU A 71 10.92 -6.49 3.16
N THR A 72 9.81 -6.71 3.87
CA THR A 72 9.09 -5.68 4.61
C THR A 72 8.98 -6.04 6.09
N LYS A 73 8.77 -5.01 6.91
CA LYS A 73 8.61 -5.13 8.35
C LYS A 73 7.70 -4.05 8.89
N GLY A 74 6.80 -4.42 9.79
CA GLY A 74 6.02 -3.46 10.57
C GLY A 74 6.88 -2.62 11.53
N ASP A 75 6.65 -1.30 11.57
CA ASP A 75 7.40 -0.36 12.43
C ASP A 75 7.32 -0.68 13.93
N ASN A 76 6.31 -1.47 14.34
CA ASN A 76 6.10 -1.91 15.72
C ASN A 76 6.33 -3.42 15.93
N ASN A 77 6.82 -4.13 14.92
CA ASN A 77 7.08 -5.57 15.00
C ASN A 77 8.56 -5.82 15.34
N HIS A 78 8.85 -6.93 16.03
CA HIS A 78 10.23 -7.34 16.32
C HIS A 78 10.87 -8.11 15.17
N VAL A 79 10.07 -8.92 14.48
CA VAL A 79 10.45 -9.76 13.34
C VAL A 79 10.01 -9.12 12.02
N ASP A 80 10.59 -9.58 10.90
CA ASP A 80 10.14 -9.22 9.55
C ASP A 80 8.81 -9.91 9.18
N ASP A 81 8.31 -9.61 7.99
CA ASP A 81 6.98 -10.03 7.55
C ASP A 81 6.96 -11.38 6.80
N ILE A 82 8.05 -12.16 6.78
CA ILE A 82 8.12 -13.41 5.99
C ILE A 82 6.94 -14.36 6.30
N ASP A 83 6.61 -14.53 7.58
CA ASP A 83 5.49 -15.38 8.01
C ASP A 83 4.13 -14.88 7.50
N LEU A 84 4.00 -13.57 7.26
CA LEU A 84 2.77 -12.96 6.72
C LEU A 84 2.62 -13.22 5.22
N TYR A 85 3.72 -13.53 4.51
CA TYR A 85 3.71 -13.71 3.07
C TYR A 85 3.15 -15.06 2.60
N ARG A 86 2.73 -15.93 3.53
CA ARG A 86 2.10 -17.24 3.24
C ARG A 86 2.95 -18.12 2.32
N GLY A 87 4.26 -18.18 2.60
CA GLY A 87 5.20 -19.05 1.89
C GLY A 87 6.03 -18.37 0.79
N LEU A 88 5.83 -17.08 0.54
CA LEU A 88 6.79 -16.30 -0.25
C LEU A 88 7.96 -15.87 0.64
N GLU A 89 9.17 -15.84 0.10
CA GLU A 89 10.35 -15.29 0.81
C GLU A 89 10.51 -13.79 0.57
N TRP A 90 10.01 -13.30 -0.57
CA TRP A 90 10.15 -11.91 -1.01
C TRP A 90 8.88 -11.43 -1.70
N LEU A 91 8.59 -10.13 -1.57
CA LEU A 91 7.56 -9.47 -2.35
C LEU A 91 8.16 -8.92 -3.64
N ASP A 92 7.61 -9.34 -4.78
CA ASP A 92 7.82 -8.60 -6.04
C ASP A 92 6.78 -7.49 -6.23
N ARG A 93 7.00 -6.66 -7.24
CA ARG A 93 6.19 -5.48 -7.54
C ARG A 93 4.70 -5.76 -7.79
N ARG A 94 4.32 -6.97 -8.23
CA ARG A 94 2.91 -7.37 -8.45
C ARG A 94 2.12 -7.46 -7.16
N HIS A 95 2.80 -7.68 -6.03
CA HIS A 95 2.18 -7.69 -4.71
C HIS A 95 1.99 -6.27 -4.15
N ILE A 96 2.70 -5.28 -4.70
CA ILE A 96 2.67 -3.91 -4.20
C ILE A 96 1.51 -3.14 -4.82
N ILE A 97 0.59 -2.67 -3.97
CA ILE A 97 -0.47 -1.74 -4.36
C ILE A 97 0.15 -0.35 -4.61
N GLY A 98 1.02 0.10 -3.70
CA GLY A 98 1.85 1.28 -3.95
C GLY A 98 2.68 1.77 -2.77
N LYS A 99 3.54 2.74 -3.06
CA LYS A 99 4.35 3.48 -2.09
C LYS A 99 3.54 4.61 -1.46
N VAL A 100 3.60 4.75 -0.14
CA VAL A 100 3.00 5.89 0.57
C VAL A 100 3.79 7.16 0.25
N ARG A 101 3.09 8.18 -0.27
CA ARG A 101 3.66 9.53 -0.55
C ARG A 101 3.22 10.59 0.46
N GLY A 102 2.14 10.34 1.17
CA GLY A 102 1.59 11.24 2.19
C GLY A 102 0.36 10.61 2.85
N PHE A 103 -0.18 11.29 3.86
CA PHE A 103 -1.40 10.86 4.53
C PHE A 103 -2.16 12.05 5.12
N LEU A 104 -3.46 11.86 5.34
CA LEU A 104 -4.28 12.75 6.15
C LEU A 104 -4.71 12.02 7.42
N PRO A 105 -4.34 12.53 8.61
CA PRO A 105 -4.70 11.87 9.85
C PRO A 105 -6.19 12.00 10.15
N TYR A 106 -6.75 10.98 10.80
CA TYR A 106 -8.13 10.94 11.35
C TYR A 106 -9.31 11.01 10.36
N ILE A 107 -9.12 11.45 9.11
CA ILE A 107 -10.22 11.61 8.12
C ILE A 107 -10.97 10.30 7.87
N GLY A 108 -10.28 9.16 7.93
CA GLY A 108 -10.89 7.84 7.78
C GLY A 108 -11.94 7.52 8.84
N TYR A 109 -11.89 8.13 10.03
CA TYR A 109 -12.94 7.95 11.04
C TYR A 109 -14.30 8.46 10.59
N VAL A 110 -14.36 9.47 9.71
CA VAL A 110 -15.64 9.91 9.11
C VAL A 110 -16.25 8.76 8.31
N THR A 111 -15.44 8.09 7.49
CA THR A 111 -15.90 6.95 6.68
C THR A 111 -16.30 5.77 7.57
N ILE A 112 -15.51 5.46 8.60
CA ILE A 112 -15.81 4.41 9.57
C ILE A 112 -17.14 4.72 10.28
N ALA A 113 -17.32 5.94 10.80
CA ALA A 113 -18.55 6.34 11.47
C ALA A 113 -19.78 6.28 10.54
N MET A 114 -19.64 6.70 9.27
CA MET A 114 -20.72 6.56 8.27
C MET A 114 -21.06 5.11 7.94
N ASN A 115 -20.09 4.20 8.05
CA ASN A 115 -20.31 2.77 7.85
C ASN A 115 -20.98 2.13 9.08
N ASP A 116 -20.47 2.43 10.27
CA ASP A 116 -20.92 1.86 11.54
C ASP A 116 -22.29 2.41 11.98
N PHE A 117 -22.62 3.65 11.59
CA PHE A 117 -23.91 4.28 11.84
C PHE A 117 -24.57 4.73 10.54
N PRO A 118 -25.28 3.83 9.81
CA PRO A 118 -25.95 4.17 8.57
C PRO A 118 -26.95 5.33 8.70
N GLN A 119 -27.52 5.55 9.89
CA GLN A 119 -28.41 6.70 10.18
C GLN A 119 -27.73 8.04 9.91
N LEU A 120 -26.41 8.13 10.12
CA LEU A 120 -25.64 9.35 9.89
C LEU A 120 -25.68 9.76 8.40
N LYS A 121 -25.63 8.78 7.49
CA LYS A 121 -25.78 9.03 6.04
C LYS A 121 -27.12 9.66 5.71
N TYR A 122 -28.20 9.12 6.26
CA TYR A 122 -29.56 9.64 6.03
C TYR A 122 -29.77 11.01 6.67
N ALA A 123 -29.23 11.24 7.87
CA ALA A 123 -29.30 12.54 8.54
C ALA A 123 -28.58 13.62 7.73
N LEU A 124 -27.39 13.30 7.21
CA LEU A 124 -26.60 14.22 6.39
C LEU A 124 -27.33 14.57 5.09
N LEU A 125 -27.86 13.57 4.38
CA LEU A 125 -28.65 13.78 3.15
C LEU A 125 -29.89 14.64 3.41
N ARG A 126 -30.62 14.40 4.51
CA ARG A 126 -31.77 15.23 4.89
C ARG A 126 -31.37 16.67 5.19
N GLY A 127 -30.27 16.88 5.92
CA GLY A 127 -29.74 18.21 6.24
C GLY A 127 -29.35 18.99 4.98
N LEU A 128 -28.60 18.36 4.07
CA LEU A 128 -28.23 18.96 2.78
C LEU A 128 -29.45 19.27 1.91
N GLY A 129 -30.42 18.36 1.84
CA GLY A 129 -31.67 18.58 1.10
C GLY A 129 -32.46 19.78 1.64
N LEU A 130 -32.59 19.90 2.96
CA LEU A 130 -33.23 21.04 3.60
C LEU A 130 -32.49 22.35 3.30
N LEU A 131 -31.16 22.34 3.41
CA LEU A 131 -30.34 23.53 3.17
C LEU A 131 -30.41 24.00 1.71
N ALA A 132 -30.44 23.07 0.77
CA ALA A 132 -30.61 23.37 -0.65
C ALA A 132 -31.99 23.95 -0.99
N VAL A 133 -33.04 23.54 -0.27
CA VAL A 133 -34.39 24.13 -0.41
C VAL A 133 -34.39 25.55 0.15
N ILE A 134 -33.81 25.77 1.34
CA ILE A 134 -33.73 27.10 1.96
C ILE A 134 -32.92 28.08 1.10
N GLN A 135 -31.84 27.64 0.45
CA GLN A 135 -31.03 28.49 -0.44
C GLN A 135 -31.70 28.81 -1.79
N ARG A 136 -32.79 28.12 -2.13
CA ARG A 136 -33.53 28.35 -3.37
C ARG A 136 -34.66 29.37 -3.22
N GLU A 137 -35.05 29.71 -2.00
CA GLU A 137 -35.89 30.86 -1.67
C GLU A 137 -35.04 32.12 -1.49
#